data_AF-A3U355-F1
#
_entry.id   AF-A3U355-F1
#
_cell.length_a   1.000
_cell.length_b   1.000
_cell.length_c   1.000
_cell.angle_alpha   90.00
_cell.angle_beta   90.00
_cell.angle_gamma   90.00
#
_symmetry.space_group_name_H-M   'P 1'
#
loop_
_entity.id
_entity.type
_entity.pdbx_description
1 polymer ?
#
loop_
_entity_poly.entity_id
_entity_poly.type
_entity_poly.pdbx_seq_one_letter_code
_entity_poly.pdbx_strand_id
1 'polypeptide(L)'
;MVMPGHVCPYGLKSKDLLERQGFEVEDHPLDTREDTDAFMEKHGVETTPQTFIGDERIGGYDDLRVFFDIDPPEEEQSDTTYQPVIAIFSVAALLALGLSWHQYGSVLTLRGFEWFISLSMTILAIQKLQDVEGFSTMFLNYDLLARKWVRYGKVYPFGEALAGVLMTAGALLWLSAPVALFIGTVGAVSVFKAVYIDKRELKCACVGGDSSVPLGFISLTENLMMIFMGIWMPVRAIWF
;
A
#
# COMPACT_ATOMS: atom_id res chain seq x y z
N MET A 1 8.71 16.51 23.09
CA MET A 1 9.00 17.83 22.47
C MET A 1 7.68 18.50 22.11
N VAL A 2 7.39 19.62 22.78
CA VAL A 2 6.20 20.44 22.54
C VAL A 2 6.68 21.89 22.43
N MET A 3 7.28 22.22 21.28
CA MET A 3 7.71 23.60 21.03
C MET A 3 6.56 24.39 20.40
N PRO A 4 6.55 25.74 20.47
CA PRO A 4 5.57 26.55 19.74
C PRO A 4 5.57 26.19 18.24
N GLY A 5 4.47 25.59 17.76
CA GLY A 5 4.32 25.16 16.37
C GLY A 5 4.88 23.76 16.04
N HIS A 6 5.37 23.00 17.02
CA HIS A 6 5.86 21.63 16.80
C HIS A 6 5.33 20.67 17.87
N VAL A 7 4.51 19.71 17.44
CA VAL A 7 3.97 18.63 18.28
C VAL A 7 4.60 17.32 17.85
N CYS A 8 5.29 16.64 18.78
CA CYS A 8 5.88 15.33 18.51
C CYS A 8 4.79 14.25 18.47
N PRO A 9 4.53 13.61 17.30
CA PRO A 9 3.50 12.57 17.20
C PRO A 9 3.82 11.34 18.04
N TYR A 10 5.09 10.95 18.12
CA TYR A 10 5.53 9.79 18.91
C TYR A 10 5.38 10.03 20.41
N GLY A 11 5.61 11.26 20.89
CA GLY A 11 5.35 11.61 22.30
C GLY A 11 3.89 11.42 22.69
N LEU A 12 2.97 11.89 21.84
CA LEU A 12 1.54 11.68 22.05
C LEU A 12 1.15 10.20 22.05
N LYS A 13 1.70 9.42 21.12
CA LYS A 13 1.43 7.97 21.05
C LYS A 13 2.00 7.21 22.25
N SER A 14 3.19 7.55 22.74
CA SER A 14 3.78 6.95 23.95
C SER A 14 2.92 7.24 25.17
N LYS A 15 2.48 8.50 25.33
CA LYS A 15 1.61 8.90 26.44
C LYS A 15 0.27 8.15 26.42
N ASP A 16 -0.42 8.15 25.29
CA ASP A 16 -1.69 7.44 25.11
C ASP A 16 -1.53 5.93 25.34
N LEU A 17 -0.42 5.33 24.91
CA LEU A 17 -0.14 3.92 25.14
C LEU A 17 0.05 3.61 26.63
N LEU A 18 0.85 4.38 27.35
CA LEU A 18 1.06 4.22 28.80
C LEU A 18 -0.26 4.37 29.58
N GLU A 19 -1.05 5.39 29.27
CA GLU A 19 -2.35 5.64 29.91
C GLU A 19 -3.33 4.47 29.66
N ARG A 20 -3.36 3.90 28.45
CA ARG A 20 -4.19 2.73 28.13
C ARG A 20 -3.76 1.45 28.85
N GLN A 21 -2.47 1.33 29.18
CA GLN A 21 -1.93 0.23 29.98
C GLN A 21 -2.12 0.45 31.49
N GLY A 22 -2.77 1.55 31.90
CA GLY A 22 -3.13 1.82 33.28
C GLY A 22 -2.04 2.52 34.10
N PHE A 23 -1.00 3.06 33.45
CA PHE A 23 0.03 3.85 34.14
C PHE A 23 -0.44 5.28 34.40
N GLU A 24 -0.01 5.83 35.53
CA GLU A 24 -0.07 7.28 35.77
C GLU A 24 1.17 7.91 35.13
N VAL A 25 0.96 8.83 34.18
CA VAL A 25 2.02 9.35 33.32
C VAL A 25 2.31 10.81 33.66
N GLU A 26 3.55 11.07 34.10
CA GLU A 26 4.08 12.43 34.20
C GLU A 26 4.78 12.80 32.88
N ASP A 27 4.21 13.76 32.17
CA ASP A 27 4.73 14.23 30.89
C ASP A 27 5.65 15.45 31.12
N HIS A 28 6.93 15.31 30.76
CA HIS A 28 7.93 16.38 30.84
C HIS A 28 8.18 16.95 29.45
N PRO A 29 7.44 17.99 29.03
CA PRO A 29 7.61 18.57 27.71
C PRO A 29 8.97 19.28 27.61
N LEU A 30 9.65 19.04 26.49
CA LEU A 30 10.84 19.76 26.08
C LEU A 30 10.38 20.89 25.15
N ASP A 31 10.41 22.12 25.67
CA ASP A 31 9.79 23.31 25.05
C ASP A 31 10.77 24.10 24.18
N THR A 32 12.07 23.85 24.33
CA THR A 32 13.12 24.47 23.51
C THR A 32 14.04 23.42 22.86
N ARG A 33 14.73 23.85 21.80
CA ARG A 33 15.73 23.01 21.13
C ARG A 33 16.94 22.75 22.04
N GLU A 34 17.37 23.76 22.79
CA GLU A 34 18.47 23.64 23.75
C GLU A 34 18.15 22.60 24.83
N ASP A 35 16.92 22.61 25.36
CA ASP A 35 16.46 21.59 26.32
C ASP A 35 16.44 20.19 25.71
N THR A 36 16.04 20.09 24.43
CA THR A 36 16.01 18.81 23.73
C THR A 36 17.42 18.28 23.50
N ASP A 37 18.33 19.12 23.00
CA ASP A 37 19.72 18.75 22.74
C ASP A 37 20.44 18.38 24.05
N ALA A 38 20.21 19.15 25.13
CA ALA A 38 20.73 18.83 26.46
C ALA A 38 20.15 17.52 27.03
N PHE A 39 18.85 17.26 26.81
CA PHE A 39 18.23 16.01 27.22
C PHE A 39 18.82 14.80 26.47
N MET A 40 18.99 14.94 25.15
CA MET A 40 19.58 13.93 24.27
C MET A 40 21.02 13.63 24.65
N GLU A 41 21.83 14.66 24.90
CA GLU A 41 23.22 14.51 25.36
C GLU A 41 23.29 13.86 26.75
N LYS A 42 22.45 14.32 27.69
CA LYS A 42 22.42 13.78 29.07
C LYS A 42 22.11 12.30 29.13
N HIS A 43 21.18 11.82 28.29
CA HIS A 43 20.75 10.42 28.29
C HIS A 43 21.42 9.58 27.19
N GLY A 44 22.29 10.18 26.36
CA GLY A 44 22.98 9.50 25.27
C GLY A 44 22.02 8.96 24.21
N VAL A 45 20.95 9.68 23.90
CA VAL A 45 19.91 9.26 22.94
C VAL A 45 19.88 10.19 21.73
N GLU A 46 19.58 9.63 20.56
CA GLU A 46 19.52 10.41 19.31
C GLU A 46 18.11 10.98 19.03
N THR A 47 17.09 10.48 19.71
CA THR A 47 15.69 10.79 19.42
C THR A 47 14.86 11.02 20.69
N THR A 48 13.77 11.77 20.53
CA THR A 48 12.70 11.91 21.53
C THR A 48 11.36 11.47 20.90
N PRO A 49 10.37 10.98 21.68
CA PRO A 49 10.32 10.89 23.14
C PRO A 49 11.22 9.78 23.71
N GLN A 50 11.43 9.82 25.03
CA GLN A 50 12.01 8.71 25.80
C GLN A 50 11.10 8.41 26.98
N THR A 51 10.79 7.13 27.17
CA THR A 51 9.91 6.62 28.21
C THR A 51 10.73 5.98 29.31
N PHE A 52 10.41 6.30 30.55
CA PHE A 52 10.99 5.71 31.76
C PHE A 52 9.85 5.14 32.60
N ILE A 53 9.99 3.90 33.07
CA ILE A 53 9.03 3.27 33.98
C ILE A 53 9.79 2.97 35.27
N GLY A 54 9.46 3.70 36.34
CA GLY A 54 10.30 3.73 37.54
C GLY A 54 11.68 4.31 37.23
N ASP A 55 12.74 3.62 37.62
CA ASP A 55 14.13 4.01 37.35
C ASP A 55 14.68 3.44 36.03
N GLU A 56 13.90 2.61 35.32
CA GLU A 56 14.32 1.93 34.11
C GLU A 56 13.93 2.70 32.85
N ARG A 57 14.91 2.93 31.96
CA ARG A 57 14.67 3.53 30.65
C ARG A 57 14.20 2.46 29.68
N ILE A 58 12.96 2.59 29.20
CA ILE A 58 12.40 1.70 28.17
C ILE A 58 12.87 2.13 26.79
N GLY A 59 12.82 3.42 26.48
CA GLY A 59 13.24 3.95 25.18
C GLY A 59 12.17 4.77 24.47
N GLY A 60 12.19 4.76 23.14
CA GLY A 60 11.24 5.45 22.29
C GLY A 60 9.84 4.82 22.25
N TYR A 61 9.03 5.23 21.29
CA TYR A 61 7.69 4.66 21.12
C TYR A 61 7.73 3.20 20.65
N ASP A 62 8.68 2.84 19.80
CA ASP A 62 8.80 1.49 19.26
C ASP A 62 9.27 0.50 20.36
N ASP A 63 10.28 0.89 21.15
CA ASP A 63 10.71 0.14 22.35
C ASP A 63 9.54 -0.09 23.33
N LEU A 64 8.69 0.92 23.51
CA LEU A 64 7.53 0.85 24.39
C LEU A 64 6.47 -0.14 23.88
N ARG A 65 6.30 -0.27 22.56
CA ARG A 65 5.39 -1.25 21.95
C ARG A 65 5.91 -2.68 22.12
N VAL A 66 7.22 -2.87 22.03
CA VAL A 66 7.87 -4.16 22.34
C VAL A 66 7.74 -4.48 23.82
N PHE A 67 7.96 -3.52 24.71
CA PHE A 67 7.83 -3.69 26.16
C PHE A 67 6.42 -4.17 26.59
N PHE A 68 5.38 -3.74 25.88
CA PHE A 68 3.99 -4.15 26.14
C PHE A 68 3.52 -5.35 25.31
N ASP A 69 4.43 -6.11 24.69
CA ASP A 69 4.12 -7.27 23.84
C ASP A 69 3.12 -6.95 22.71
N ILE A 70 3.06 -5.68 22.27
CA ILE A 70 2.21 -5.26 21.15
C ILE A 70 2.88 -5.64 19.84
N ASP A 71 4.18 -5.39 19.75
CA ASP A 71 5.02 -5.81 18.64
C ASP A 71 6.05 -6.84 19.13
N PRO A 72 6.45 -7.79 18.28
CA PRO A 72 7.51 -8.73 18.63
C PRO A 72 8.86 -8.00 18.79
N PRO A 73 9.86 -8.64 19.44
CA PRO A 73 11.21 -8.10 19.53
C PRO A 73 11.75 -7.70 18.16
N GLU A 74 12.56 -6.64 18.09
CA GLU A 74 13.08 -6.09 16.83
C GLU A 74 13.72 -7.15 15.91
N GLU A 75 14.39 -8.14 16.50
CA GLU A 75 15.03 -9.25 15.77
C GLU A 75 14.04 -10.18 15.05
N GLU A 76 12.78 -10.22 15.49
CA GLU A 76 11.71 -11.06 14.94
C GLU A 76 10.71 -10.25 14.09
N GLN A 77 10.87 -8.93 14.01
CA GLN A 77 9.98 -8.07 13.22
C GLN A 77 10.20 -8.33 11.72
N SER A 78 9.11 -8.62 11.01
CA SER A 78 9.11 -8.69 9.55
C SER A 78 8.78 -7.32 8.98
N ASP A 79 9.57 -6.86 8.02
CA ASP A 79 9.24 -5.66 7.24
C ASP A 79 7.91 -5.81 6.48
N THR A 80 7.39 -7.02 6.27
CA THR A 80 6.26 -7.24 5.37
C THR A 80 4.91 -6.83 5.95
N THR A 81 4.16 -6.01 5.20
CA THR A 81 2.79 -5.64 5.55
C THR A 81 1.81 -5.91 4.42
N TYR A 82 0.62 -6.40 4.74
CA TYR A 82 -0.48 -6.61 3.79
C TYR A 82 -1.64 -5.62 4.00
N GLN A 83 -1.59 -4.82 5.07
CA GLN A 83 -2.68 -3.94 5.46
C GLN A 83 -3.11 -2.96 4.36
N PRO A 84 -2.21 -2.28 3.61
CA PRO A 84 -2.61 -1.39 2.52
C PRO A 84 -3.38 -2.12 1.42
N VAL A 85 -2.96 -3.35 1.09
CA VAL A 85 -3.58 -4.15 0.03
C VAL A 85 -4.96 -4.63 0.47
N ILE A 86 -5.07 -5.15 1.70
CA ILE A 86 -6.36 -5.55 2.27
C ILE A 86 -7.31 -4.37 2.28
N ALA A 87 -6.85 -3.17 2.67
CA ALA A 87 -7.66 -1.96 2.67
C ALA A 87 -8.17 -1.62 1.25
N ILE A 88 -7.29 -1.61 0.24
CA ILE A 88 -7.66 -1.30 -1.15
C ILE A 88 -8.72 -2.27 -1.67
N PHE A 89 -8.49 -3.58 -1.57
CA PHE A 89 -9.44 -4.57 -2.08
C PHE A 89 -10.74 -4.60 -1.28
N SER A 90 -10.69 -4.39 0.05
CA SER A 90 -11.90 -4.33 0.88
C SER A 90 -12.76 -3.13 0.52
N VAL A 91 -12.16 -1.95 0.36
CA VAL A 91 -12.88 -0.73 -0.05
C VAL A 91 -13.45 -0.88 -1.47
N ALA A 92 -12.67 -1.41 -2.41
CA ALA A 92 -13.13 -1.68 -3.76
C ALA A 92 -14.33 -2.65 -3.79
N ALA A 93 -14.27 -3.72 -2.98
CA ALA A 93 -15.36 -4.67 -2.84
C ALA A 93 -16.63 -4.00 -2.28
N LEU A 94 -16.51 -3.25 -1.19
CA LEU A 94 -17.65 -2.54 -0.59
C LEU A 94 -18.28 -1.53 -1.57
N LEU A 95 -17.45 -0.79 -2.32
CA LEU A 95 -17.94 0.11 -3.37
C LEU A 95 -18.70 -0.65 -4.47
N ALA A 96 -18.14 -1.76 -4.95
CA ALA A 96 -18.78 -2.56 -5.99
C ALA A 96 -20.11 -3.19 -5.53
N LEU A 97 -20.17 -3.69 -4.29
CA LEU A 97 -21.40 -4.20 -3.68
C LEU A 97 -22.42 -3.09 -3.49
N GLY A 98 -22.00 -1.90 -3.04
CA GLY A 98 -22.86 -0.73 -2.91
C GLY A 98 -23.45 -0.27 -4.24
N LEU A 99 -22.64 -0.22 -5.30
CA LEU A 99 -23.10 0.08 -6.67
C LEU A 99 -24.06 -0.98 -7.19
N SER A 100 -23.77 -2.26 -6.94
CA SER A 100 -24.65 -3.38 -7.33
C SER A 100 -26.01 -3.27 -6.64
N TRP A 101 -26.01 -3.02 -5.33
CA TRP A 101 -27.23 -2.78 -4.56
C TRP A 101 -28.01 -1.61 -5.15
N HIS A 102 -27.35 -0.46 -5.35
CA HIS A 102 -28.01 0.75 -5.81
C HIS A 102 -28.66 0.59 -7.19
N GLN A 103 -27.98 -0.09 -8.12
CA GLN A 103 -28.45 -0.21 -9.50
C GLN A 103 -29.44 -1.37 -9.73
N TYR A 104 -29.28 -2.49 -9.02
CA TYR A 104 -30.02 -3.73 -9.29
C TYR A 104 -30.88 -4.22 -8.12
N GLY A 105 -30.80 -3.59 -6.95
CA GLY A 105 -31.45 -4.06 -5.72
C GLY A 105 -30.90 -5.36 -5.15
N SER A 106 -29.90 -5.96 -5.83
CA SER A 106 -29.18 -7.17 -5.42
C SER A 106 -27.72 -6.84 -5.17
N VAL A 107 -27.19 -7.38 -4.08
CA VAL A 107 -25.79 -7.19 -3.65
C VAL A 107 -24.83 -7.98 -4.52
N LEU A 108 -25.19 -9.22 -4.86
CA LEU A 108 -24.35 -10.13 -5.63
C LEU A 108 -24.88 -10.23 -7.06
N THR A 109 -24.20 -9.52 -7.96
CA THR A 109 -24.47 -9.56 -9.40
C THR A 109 -23.18 -9.75 -10.17
N LEU A 110 -23.28 -10.27 -11.40
CA LEU A 110 -22.14 -10.36 -12.33
C LEU A 110 -21.53 -8.97 -12.58
N ARG A 111 -22.36 -7.93 -12.66
CA ARG A 111 -21.89 -6.54 -12.82
C ARG A 111 -21.16 -6.03 -11.58
N GLY A 112 -21.60 -6.42 -10.38
CA GLY A 112 -20.90 -6.14 -9.13
C GLY A 112 -19.49 -6.75 -9.11
N PHE A 113 -19.34 -7.98 -9.61
CA PHE A 113 -18.01 -8.61 -9.73
C PHE A 113 -17.09 -7.88 -10.72
N GLU A 114 -17.62 -7.45 -11.88
CA GLU A 114 -16.85 -6.63 -12.83
C GLU A 114 -16.42 -5.30 -12.23
N TRP A 115 -17.31 -4.62 -11.51
CA TRP A 115 -17.00 -3.37 -10.82
C TRP A 115 -15.96 -3.57 -9.73
N PHE A 116 -16.00 -4.67 -9.00
CA PHE A 116 -14.97 -4.98 -8.00
C PHE A 116 -13.58 -5.00 -8.65
N ILE A 117 -13.42 -5.70 -9.77
CA ILE A 117 -12.13 -5.79 -10.46
C ILE A 117 -11.72 -4.43 -11.03
N SER A 118 -12.61 -3.75 -11.76
CA SER A 118 -12.27 -2.49 -12.42
C SER A 118 -12.00 -1.35 -11.42
N LEU A 119 -12.71 -1.30 -10.29
CA LEU A 119 -12.45 -0.35 -9.22
C LEU A 119 -11.14 -0.67 -8.51
N SER A 120 -10.84 -1.95 -8.23
CA SER A 120 -9.56 -2.35 -7.64
C SER A 120 -8.38 -1.92 -8.52
N MET A 121 -8.46 -2.18 -9.83
CA MET A 121 -7.48 -1.71 -10.82
C MET A 121 -7.34 -0.19 -10.80
N THR A 122 -8.45 0.54 -10.74
CA THR A 122 -8.43 2.02 -10.76
C THR A 122 -7.76 2.57 -9.50
N ILE A 123 -8.05 2.00 -8.33
CA ILE A 123 -7.45 2.43 -7.05
C ILE A 123 -5.95 2.10 -7.02
N LEU A 124 -5.54 0.91 -7.47
CA LEU A 124 -4.12 0.56 -7.59
C LEU A 124 -3.40 1.45 -8.60
N ALA A 125 -4.03 1.79 -9.72
CA ALA A 125 -3.47 2.74 -10.68
C ALA A 125 -3.29 4.13 -10.06
N ILE A 126 -4.21 4.60 -9.21
CA ILE A 126 -4.05 5.85 -8.46
C ILE A 126 -2.81 5.80 -7.56
N GLN A 127 -2.58 4.69 -6.83
CA GLN A 127 -1.38 4.53 -6.01
C GLN A 127 -0.09 4.64 -6.83
N LYS A 128 -0.07 4.06 -8.04
CA LYS A 128 1.06 4.15 -8.97
C LYS A 128 1.24 5.57 -9.55
N LEU A 129 0.15 6.30 -9.71
CA LEU A 129 0.15 7.67 -10.25
C LEU A 129 0.56 8.73 -9.21
N GLN A 130 0.41 8.46 -7.91
CA GLN A 130 0.85 9.37 -6.84
C GLN A 130 2.35 9.63 -6.88
N ASP A 131 3.15 8.61 -7.17
CA ASP A 131 4.59 8.73 -7.39
C ASP A 131 5.03 7.86 -8.57
N VAL A 132 4.88 8.42 -9.78
CA VAL A 132 5.24 7.75 -11.02
C VAL A 132 6.74 7.45 -11.10
N GLU A 133 7.60 8.31 -10.53
CA GLU A 133 9.05 8.10 -10.60
C GLU A 133 9.46 6.95 -9.70
N GLY A 134 8.99 6.95 -8.44
CA GLY A 134 9.20 5.85 -7.50
C GLY A 134 8.63 4.54 -8.02
N PHE A 135 7.40 4.55 -8.55
CA PHE A 135 6.81 3.39 -9.21
C PHE A 135 7.71 2.90 -10.35
N SER A 136 8.09 3.77 -11.29
CA SER A 136 8.84 3.36 -12.48
C SER A 136 10.21 2.77 -12.11
N THR A 137 10.87 3.33 -11.10
CA THR A 137 12.14 2.83 -10.57
C THR A 137 11.99 1.43 -10.00
N MET A 138 10.95 1.19 -9.19
CA MET A 138 10.66 -0.13 -8.64
C MET A 138 10.20 -1.14 -9.71
N PHE A 139 9.44 -0.67 -10.71
CA PHE A 139 8.91 -1.50 -11.79
C PHE A 139 10.01 -2.06 -12.70
N LEU A 140 11.08 -1.29 -12.95
CA LEU A 140 12.26 -1.74 -13.69
C LEU A 140 12.96 -2.94 -13.05
N ASN A 141 12.81 -3.14 -11.73
CA ASN A 141 13.45 -4.26 -11.03
C ASN A 141 12.88 -5.63 -11.41
N TYR A 142 11.74 -5.72 -12.10
CA TYR A 142 11.17 -7.00 -12.50
C TYR A 142 10.50 -7.01 -13.87
N ASP A 143 9.97 -5.88 -14.35
CA ASP A 143 9.25 -5.87 -15.62
C ASP A 143 10.18 -5.98 -16.84
N LEU A 144 9.94 -6.99 -17.66
CA LEU A 144 10.78 -7.33 -18.81
C LEU A 144 10.70 -6.29 -19.92
N LEU A 145 9.54 -5.65 -20.11
CA LEU A 145 9.35 -4.64 -21.13
C LEU A 145 9.87 -3.28 -20.66
N ALA A 146 9.65 -2.92 -19.40
CA ALA A 146 10.17 -1.69 -18.80
C ALA A 146 11.70 -1.68 -18.81
N ARG A 147 12.35 -2.82 -18.53
CA ARG A 147 13.81 -2.95 -18.63
C ARG A 147 14.35 -2.68 -20.03
N LYS A 148 13.60 -3.04 -21.08
CA LYS A 148 13.98 -2.78 -22.47
C LYS A 148 13.63 -1.36 -22.91
N TRP A 149 12.52 -0.83 -22.42
CA TRP A 149 12.02 0.50 -22.75
C TRP A 149 11.56 1.24 -21.50
N VAL A 150 12.46 1.99 -20.87
CA VAL A 150 12.22 2.65 -19.57
C VAL A 150 10.97 3.56 -19.58
N ARG A 151 10.67 4.21 -20.71
CA ARG A 151 9.48 5.07 -20.83
C ARG A 151 8.17 4.28 -20.67
N TYR A 152 8.16 2.98 -20.99
CA TYR A 152 7.00 2.12 -20.74
C TYR A 152 6.62 2.13 -19.25
N GLY A 153 7.60 2.06 -18.34
CA GLY A 153 7.34 2.10 -16.90
C GLY A 153 6.65 3.39 -16.43
N LYS A 154 6.84 4.51 -17.13
CA LYS A 154 6.16 5.79 -16.84
C LYS A 154 4.77 5.87 -17.45
N VAL A 155 4.53 5.19 -18.58
CA VAL A 155 3.23 5.16 -19.27
C VAL A 155 2.29 4.11 -18.68
N TYR A 156 2.85 3.03 -18.12
CA TYR A 156 2.11 1.90 -17.56
C TYR A 156 0.98 2.32 -16.60
N PRO A 157 1.20 3.17 -15.56
CA PRO A 157 0.16 3.55 -14.62
C PRO A 157 -1.03 4.24 -15.28
N PHE A 158 -0.78 5.02 -16.34
CA PHE A 158 -1.82 5.71 -17.10
C PHE A 158 -2.63 4.73 -17.95
N GLY A 159 -1.98 3.73 -18.55
CA GLY A 159 -2.66 2.67 -19.29
C GLY A 159 -3.58 1.84 -18.40
N GLU A 160 -3.11 1.51 -17.19
CA GLU A 160 -3.91 0.79 -16.21
C GLU A 160 -5.08 1.62 -15.69
N ALA A 161 -4.87 2.90 -15.37
CA ALA A 161 -5.94 3.82 -14.96
C ALA A 161 -6.99 3.98 -16.07
N LEU A 162 -6.55 4.18 -17.32
CA LEU A 162 -7.43 4.28 -18.48
C LEU A 162 -8.28 3.01 -18.63
N ALA A 163 -7.66 1.84 -18.56
CA ALA A 163 -8.36 0.57 -18.66
C ALA A 163 -9.38 0.40 -17.52
N GLY A 164 -8.97 0.63 -16.27
CA GLY A 164 -9.85 0.51 -15.10
C GLY A 164 -11.06 1.45 -15.14
N VAL A 165 -10.86 2.72 -15.52
CA VAL A 165 -11.94 3.71 -15.63
C VAL A 165 -12.92 3.33 -16.75
N LEU A 166 -12.41 2.99 -17.94
CA LEU A 166 -13.25 2.62 -19.08
C LEU A 166 -14.02 1.31 -18.83
N MET A 167 -13.39 0.32 -18.19
CA MET A 167 -14.03 -0.92 -17.78
C MET A 167 -15.11 -0.69 -16.73
N THR A 168 -14.89 0.19 -15.75
CA THR A 168 -15.90 0.58 -14.75
C THR A 168 -17.13 1.20 -15.41
N ALA A 169 -16.90 2.11 -16.37
CA ALA A 169 -17.95 2.72 -17.16
C ALA A 169 -18.65 1.72 -18.10
N GLY A 170 -18.00 0.60 -18.46
CA GLY A 170 -18.43 -0.28 -19.54
C GLY A 170 -18.37 0.40 -20.91
N ALA A 171 -17.54 1.42 -21.08
CA ALA A 171 -17.44 2.23 -22.29
C ALA A 171 -16.12 1.96 -23.02
N LEU A 172 -16.12 2.13 -24.34
CA LEU A 172 -14.91 2.00 -25.18
C LEU A 172 -14.14 0.69 -24.93
N LEU A 173 -14.85 -0.43 -24.77
CA LEU A 173 -14.24 -1.74 -24.48
C LEU A 173 -13.26 -2.19 -25.57
N TRP A 174 -13.48 -1.75 -26.82
CA TRP A 174 -12.56 -1.97 -27.93
C TRP A 174 -11.17 -1.35 -27.70
N LEU A 175 -11.07 -0.33 -26.83
CA LEU A 175 -9.81 0.33 -26.46
C LEU A 175 -9.30 -0.22 -25.12
N SER A 176 -10.15 -0.30 -24.10
CA SER A 176 -9.71 -0.70 -22.76
C SER A 176 -9.28 -2.15 -22.67
N ALA A 177 -9.94 -3.06 -23.40
CA ALA A 177 -9.61 -4.47 -23.34
C ALA A 177 -8.25 -4.82 -23.96
N PRO A 178 -7.88 -4.34 -25.17
CA PRO A 178 -6.53 -4.56 -25.69
C PRO A 178 -5.44 -3.99 -24.79
N VAL A 179 -5.67 -2.81 -24.18
CA VAL A 179 -4.73 -2.19 -23.24
C VAL A 179 -4.54 -3.08 -22.02
N ALA A 180 -5.62 -3.50 -21.36
CA ALA A 180 -5.57 -4.38 -20.19
C ALA A 180 -4.94 -5.75 -20.51
N LEU A 181 -5.29 -6.34 -21.65
CA LEU A 181 -4.71 -7.61 -22.11
C LEU A 181 -3.21 -7.51 -22.34
N PHE A 182 -2.77 -6.47 -23.04
CA PHE A 182 -1.35 -6.29 -23.34
C PHE A 182 -0.54 -6.06 -22.06
N ILE A 183 -0.96 -5.09 -21.25
CA ILE A 183 -0.28 -4.72 -20.01
C ILE A 183 -0.29 -5.90 -19.03
N GLY A 184 -1.45 -6.53 -18.83
CA GLY A 184 -1.62 -7.67 -17.93
C GLY A 184 -0.82 -8.89 -18.36
N THR A 185 -0.76 -9.20 -19.66
CA THR A 185 0.03 -10.34 -20.16
C THR A 185 1.53 -10.12 -19.96
N VAL A 186 2.03 -8.93 -20.34
CA VAL A 186 3.43 -8.58 -20.14
C VAL A 186 3.79 -8.61 -18.65
N GLY A 187 2.96 -7.98 -17.81
CA GLY A 187 3.17 -7.93 -16.36
C GLY A 187 3.11 -9.32 -15.71
N ALA A 188 2.14 -10.17 -16.09
CA ALA A 188 2.04 -11.53 -15.57
C ALA A 188 3.30 -12.36 -15.90
N VAL A 189 3.79 -12.29 -17.14
CA VAL A 189 5.01 -13.00 -17.56
C VAL A 189 6.24 -12.45 -16.82
N SER A 190 6.33 -11.13 -16.68
CA SER A 190 7.40 -10.46 -15.92
C SER A 190 7.44 -10.92 -14.46
N VAL A 191 6.32 -10.87 -13.75
CA VAL A 191 6.20 -11.26 -12.33
C VAL A 191 6.43 -12.77 -12.18
N PHE A 192 5.85 -13.58 -13.06
CA PHE A 192 6.03 -15.03 -13.02
C PHE A 192 7.51 -15.41 -13.13
N LYS A 193 8.22 -14.81 -14.09
CA LYS A 193 9.66 -15.03 -14.22
C LYS A 193 10.42 -14.53 -12.99
N ALA A 194 10.18 -13.31 -12.54
CA ALA A 194 10.93 -12.71 -11.44
C ALA A 194 10.79 -13.47 -10.11
N VAL A 195 9.59 -13.98 -9.83
CA VAL A 195 9.25 -14.62 -8.55
C VAL A 195 9.50 -16.13 -8.59
N TYR A 196 9.00 -16.82 -9.62
CA TYR A 196 9.03 -18.29 -9.65
C TYR A 196 10.31 -18.85 -10.28
N ILE A 197 10.93 -18.12 -11.20
CA ILE A 197 12.16 -18.57 -11.87
C ILE A 197 13.38 -17.94 -11.20
N ASP A 198 13.41 -16.61 -11.10
CA ASP A 198 14.56 -15.87 -10.59
C ASP A 198 14.60 -15.83 -9.04
N LYS A 199 13.54 -16.32 -8.36
CA LYS A 199 13.38 -16.36 -6.89
C LYS A 199 13.77 -15.06 -6.19
N ARG A 200 13.40 -13.92 -6.78
CA ARG A 200 13.73 -12.60 -6.21
C ARG A 200 12.71 -12.22 -5.14
N GLU A 201 13.21 -11.84 -3.97
CA GLU A 201 12.40 -11.14 -2.97
C GLU A 201 12.22 -9.70 -3.42
N LEU A 202 11.00 -9.35 -3.79
CA LEU A 202 10.67 -8.05 -4.38
C LEU A 202 9.54 -7.39 -3.61
N LYS A 203 9.72 -6.11 -3.33
CA LYS A 203 8.69 -5.21 -2.80
C LYS A 203 7.69 -4.84 -3.90
N CYS A 204 6.41 -4.77 -3.55
CA CYS A 204 5.31 -4.54 -4.48
C CYS A 204 5.25 -3.08 -4.92
N ALA A 205 5.41 -2.80 -6.22
CA ALA A 205 5.28 -1.44 -6.73
C ALA A 205 3.81 -0.97 -6.82
N CYS A 206 2.83 -1.88 -6.70
CA CYS A 206 1.42 -1.57 -6.94
C CYS A 206 0.79 -0.64 -5.90
N VAL A 207 1.43 -0.48 -4.73
CA VAL A 207 0.97 0.41 -3.65
C VAL A 207 1.74 1.74 -3.64
N GLY A 208 2.67 1.96 -4.58
CA GLY A 208 3.58 3.10 -4.62
C GLY A 208 5.02 2.71 -4.28
N GLY A 209 5.98 3.58 -4.59
CA GLY A 209 7.42 3.31 -4.60
C GLY A 209 8.07 2.88 -3.27
N ASP A 210 7.34 2.94 -2.14
CA ASP A 210 7.85 2.64 -0.80
C ASP A 210 6.90 1.71 -0.03
N SER A 211 6.62 0.54 -0.60
CA SER A 211 5.75 -0.47 0.03
C SER A 211 6.55 -1.69 0.44
N SER A 212 6.38 -2.15 1.68
CA SER A 212 6.94 -3.42 2.15
C SER A 212 6.03 -4.64 1.86
N VAL A 213 5.01 -4.46 1.02
CA VAL A 213 4.14 -5.54 0.57
C VAL A 213 4.95 -6.50 -0.32
N PRO A 214 4.91 -7.82 -0.10
CA PRO A 214 5.56 -8.77 -0.99
C PRO A 214 4.85 -8.83 -2.36
N LEU A 215 5.61 -8.58 -3.43
CA LEU A 215 5.12 -8.39 -4.80
C LEU A 215 4.39 -9.62 -5.37
N GLY A 216 4.91 -10.81 -5.09
CA GLY A 216 4.74 -11.94 -6.01
C GLY A 216 3.31 -12.41 -6.23
N PHE A 217 2.57 -12.67 -5.15
CA PHE A 217 1.20 -13.19 -5.26
C PHE A 217 0.19 -12.12 -5.69
N ILE A 218 0.32 -10.91 -5.12
CA ILE A 218 -0.65 -9.84 -5.31
C ILE A 218 -0.56 -9.26 -6.71
N SER A 219 0.65 -8.92 -7.16
CA SER A 219 0.85 -8.36 -8.51
C SER A 219 0.54 -9.39 -9.60
N LEU A 220 0.82 -10.68 -9.38
CA LEU A 220 0.41 -11.72 -10.32
C LEU A 220 -1.11 -11.81 -10.42
N THR A 221 -1.81 -11.80 -9.28
CA THR A 221 -3.28 -11.86 -9.23
C THR A 221 -3.90 -10.68 -9.96
N GLU A 222 -3.37 -9.47 -9.75
CA GLU A 222 -3.81 -8.25 -10.44
C GLU A 222 -3.64 -8.35 -11.95
N ASN A 223 -2.47 -8.80 -12.42
CA ASN A 223 -2.22 -8.99 -13.86
C ASN A 223 -3.16 -10.03 -14.49
N LEU A 224 -3.44 -11.12 -13.76
CA LEU A 224 -4.41 -12.13 -14.19
C LEU A 224 -5.84 -11.59 -14.23
N MET A 225 -6.23 -10.74 -13.28
CA MET A 225 -7.51 -10.05 -13.29
C MET A 225 -7.66 -9.11 -14.49
N MET A 226 -6.59 -8.38 -14.87
CA MET A 226 -6.58 -7.56 -16.07
C MET A 226 -6.77 -8.38 -17.34
N ILE A 227 -6.08 -9.51 -17.46
CA ILE A 227 -6.24 -10.43 -18.59
C ILE A 227 -7.68 -10.98 -18.61
N PHE A 228 -8.19 -11.43 -17.47
CA PHE A 228 -9.55 -11.94 -17.36
C PHE A 228 -10.58 -10.90 -17.81
N MET A 229 -10.52 -9.67 -17.29
CA MET A 229 -11.43 -8.58 -17.66
C MET A 229 -11.30 -8.18 -19.13
N GLY A 230 -10.07 -8.15 -19.65
CA GLY A 230 -9.79 -7.84 -21.05
C GLY A 230 -10.34 -8.88 -22.02
N ILE A 231 -10.57 -10.13 -21.59
CA ILE A 231 -11.26 -11.15 -22.40
C ILE A 231 -12.76 -11.11 -22.13
N TRP A 232 -13.16 -11.08 -20.86
CA TRP A 232 -14.54 -11.23 -20.42
C TRP A 232 -15.44 -10.10 -20.91
N MET A 233 -15.04 -8.84 -20.72
CA MET A 233 -15.92 -7.70 -21.01
C MET A 233 -16.23 -7.54 -22.51
N PRO A 234 -15.27 -7.66 -23.45
CA PRO A 234 -15.58 -7.65 -24.88
C PRO A 234 -16.44 -8.83 -25.31
N VAL A 235 -16.15 -10.05 -24.81
CA VAL A 235 -16.96 -11.23 -25.12
C VAL A 235 -18.39 -11.02 -24.68
N ARG A 236 -18.60 -10.53 -23.45
CA ARG A 236 -19.93 -10.20 -22.94
C ARG A 236 -20.61 -9.14 -23.81
N ALA A 237 -19.93 -8.06 -24.18
CA ALA A 237 -20.52 -6.99 -24.99
C ALA A 237 -20.88 -7.41 -26.43
N ILE A 238 -20.27 -8.48 -26.95
CA ILE A 238 -20.55 -9.01 -28.29
C ILE A 238 -21.64 -10.09 -28.24
N TRP A 239 -21.68 -10.90 -27.18
CA TRP A 239 -22.55 -12.09 -27.07
C TRP A 239 -23.82 -11.89 -26.22
N PHE A 240 -23.88 -10.86 -25.37
CA PHE A 240 -25.01 -10.55 -24.50
C PHE A 240 -25.48 -9.11 -24.70
#